data_AF-A0A2N5KXL2-F1
#
_entry.id   AF-A0A2N5KXL2-F1
#
_cell.length_a   1.000
_cell.length_b   1.000
_cell.length_c   1.000
_cell.angle_alpha   90.00
_cell.angle_beta   90.00
_cell.angle_gamma   90.00
#
_symmetry.space_group_name_H-M   'P 1'
#
loop_
_entity.id
_entity.type
_entity.pdbx_description
1 polymer ?
#
loop_
_entity_poly.entity_id
_entity_poly.type
_entity_poly.pdbx_seq_one_letter_code
_entity_poly.pdbx_strand_id
1 'polypeptide(L)'
;MNNYSFDVAGVSFHELSKAVTYARKNQLFAPYDNYEAIDIREEMLDEYDPVYETDLSGCIDSVSLEPEPDNKYDPNAVKVNIEIDNVKFFIGYVPTGWTQRVLGTIRRSNAGWIKIEVKGQLTGGKYKFSDLDDHIKTGKKNYGFIVTVYYENR
;
A
#
# COMPACT_ATOMS: atom_id res chain seq x y z
N MET A 1 -3.55 -3.45 21.11
CA MET A 1 -4.00 -2.86 19.84
C MET A 1 -4.36 -3.97 18.87
N ASN A 2 -5.60 -3.99 18.35
CA ASN A 2 -6.04 -4.98 17.37
C ASN A 2 -5.78 -4.47 15.95
N ASN A 3 -5.66 -5.38 14.97
CA ASN A 3 -5.55 -4.99 13.57
C ASN A 3 -6.16 -6.01 12.62
N TYR A 4 -6.35 -5.59 11.37
CA TYR A 4 -6.56 -6.48 10.23
C TYR A 4 -6.03 -5.84 8.95
N SER A 5 -5.69 -6.67 7.97
CA SER A 5 -5.13 -6.24 6.70
C SER A 5 -5.90 -6.82 5.53
N PHE A 6 -5.91 -6.11 4.41
CA PHE A 6 -6.50 -6.57 3.15
C PHE A 6 -5.77 -5.97 1.95
N ASP A 7 -5.75 -6.74 0.85
CA ASP A 7 -5.32 -6.25 -0.46
C ASP A 7 -6.41 -5.34 -1.06
N VAL A 8 -6.02 -4.15 -1.51
CA VAL A 8 -6.93 -3.20 -2.14
C VAL A 8 -7.38 -3.74 -3.51
N ALA A 9 -8.69 -3.68 -3.75
CA ALA A 9 -9.29 -4.08 -5.01
C ALA A 9 -9.16 -2.98 -6.06
N GLY A 10 -8.90 -3.38 -7.30
CA GLY A 10 -8.93 -2.47 -8.45
C GLY A 10 -7.68 -1.60 -8.63
N VAL A 11 -6.60 -1.84 -7.89
CA VAL A 11 -5.34 -1.06 -7.95
C VAL A 11 -4.80 -0.83 -9.35
N SER A 12 -4.96 -1.80 -10.26
CA SER A 12 -4.51 -1.70 -11.65
C SER A 12 -5.34 -0.76 -12.52
N PHE A 13 -6.56 -0.40 -12.07
CA PHE A 13 -7.48 0.50 -12.78
C PHE A 13 -7.47 1.92 -12.21
N HIS A 14 -6.66 2.18 -11.18
CA HIS A 14 -6.65 3.42 -10.41
C HIS A 14 -5.23 4.00 -10.31
N GLU A 15 -5.00 4.90 -9.36
CA GLU A 15 -3.90 5.86 -9.42
C GLU A 15 -2.63 5.43 -8.69
N LEU A 16 -2.53 4.15 -8.28
CA LEU A 16 -1.33 3.64 -7.60
C LEU A 16 -0.05 3.84 -8.41
N SER A 17 -0.10 3.57 -9.72
CA SER A 17 1.05 3.81 -10.60
C SER A 17 1.41 5.31 -10.71
N LYS A 18 0.42 6.20 -10.64
CA LYS A 18 0.63 7.65 -10.63
C LYS A 18 1.24 8.11 -9.31
N ALA A 19 0.79 7.57 -8.18
CA ALA A 19 1.36 7.86 -6.86
C ALA A 19 2.84 7.46 -6.79
N VAL A 20 3.19 6.25 -7.24
CA VAL A 20 4.60 5.80 -7.33
C VAL A 20 5.42 6.71 -8.24
N THR A 21 4.87 7.08 -9.41
CA THR A 21 5.55 7.99 -10.34
C THR A 21 5.76 9.37 -9.73
N TYR A 22 4.76 9.90 -9.00
CA TYR A 22 4.84 11.18 -8.31
C TYR A 22 5.93 11.15 -7.23
N ALA A 23 5.90 10.16 -6.35
CA ALA A 23 6.89 10.03 -5.29
C ALA A 23 8.33 9.91 -5.83
N ARG A 24 8.53 9.15 -6.93
CA ARG A 24 9.83 9.05 -7.59
C ARG A 24 10.29 10.38 -8.20
N LYS A 25 9.41 11.08 -8.91
CA LYS A 25 9.74 12.37 -9.55
C LYS A 25 10.12 13.45 -8.53
N ASN A 26 9.48 13.42 -7.37
CA ASN A 26 9.75 14.35 -6.28
C ASN A 26 10.82 13.83 -5.29
N GLN A 27 11.51 12.73 -5.62
CA GLN A 27 12.60 12.17 -4.81
C GLN A 27 12.21 11.88 -3.34
N LEU A 28 10.95 11.47 -3.11
CA LEU A 28 10.41 11.22 -1.77
C LEU A 28 10.88 9.91 -1.14
N PHE A 29 11.54 9.07 -1.93
CA PHE A 29 12.26 7.88 -1.49
C PHE A 29 13.53 7.73 -2.34
N ALA A 30 14.54 7.05 -1.81
CA ALA A 30 15.71 6.65 -2.56
C ALA A 30 15.39 5.33 -3.30
N PRO A 31 15.25 5.34 -4.64
CA PRO A 31 15.10 4.08 -5.37
C PRO A 31 16.40 3.29 -5.31
N TYR A 32 16.29 1.97 -5.15
CA TYR A 32 17.42 1.04 -5.12
C TYR A 32 18.05 0.80 -6.51
N ASP A 33 17.89 1.76 -7.44
CA ASP A 33 18.32 1.67 -8.84
C ASP A 33 19.82 1.38 -8.95
N ASN A 34 20.63 2.01 -8.09
CA ASN A 34 22.09 1.97 -8.11
C ASN A 34 22.70 0.89 -7.21
N TYR A 35 21.89 0.07 -6.55
CA TYR A 35 22.40 -0.98 -5.67
C TYR A 35 23.17 -2.01 -6.50
N GLU A 36 24.41 -2.28 -6.10
CA GLU A 36 25.27 -3.34 -6.60
C GLU A 36 24.86 -4.69 -6.01
N ALA A 37 25.49 -5.77 -6.48
CA ALA A 37 25.14 -7.12 -6.02
C ALA A 37 25.30 -7.29 -4.51
N ILE A 38 26.31 -6.65 -3.93
CA ILE A 38 26.56 -6.67 -2.48
C ILE A 38 25.45 -5.96 -1.70
N ASP A 39 24.99 -4.79 -2.15
CA ASP A 39 23.92 -4.03 -1.49
C ASP A 39 22.60 -4.82 -1.54
N ILE A 40 22.29 -5.44 -2.67
CA ILE A 40 21.11 -6.30 -2.81
C ILE A 40 21.19 -7.50 -1.85
N ARG A 41 22.37 -8.12 -1.70
CA ARG A 41 22.54 -9.27 -0.81
C ARG A 41 22.44 -8.90 0.67
N GLU A 42 22.89 -7.71 1.06
CA GLU A 42 22.78 -7.23 2.44
C GLU A 42 21.33 -6.90 2.82
N GLU A 43 20.52 -6.44 1.86
CA GLU A 43 19.10 -6.15 2.08
C GLU A 43 18.20 -7.39 1.99
N MET A 44 18.58 -8.40 1.21
CA MET A 44 17.80 -9.64 1.08
C MET A 44 17.86 -10.49 2.35
N LEU A 45 16.70 -10.87 2.89
CA LEU A 45 16.62 -11.88 3.95
C LEU A 45 16.86 -13.30 3.40
N ASP A 46 16.33 -13.59 2.19
CA ASP A 46 16.58 -14.82 1.43
C ASP A 46 16.14 -14.66 -0.05
N GLU A 47 16.25 -15.73 -0.86
CA GLU A 47 15.89 -15.74 -2.29
C GLU A 47 14.40 -15.45 -2.58
N TYR A 48 13.52 -15.57 -1.58
CA TYR A 48 12.09 -15.28 -1.68
C TYR A 48 11.72 -13.86 -1.24
N ASP A 49 12.69 -13.08 -0.74
CA ASP A 49 12.53 -11.69 -0.32
C ASP A 49 13.30 -10.72 -1.23
N PRO A 50 12.80 -10.48 -2.45
CA PRO A 50 13.48 -9.62 -3.41
C PRO A 50 13.41 -8.15 -3.01
N VAL A 51 14.47 -7.40 -3.32
CA VAL A 51 14.54 -5.96 -3.08
C VAL A 51 13.77 -5.22 -4.18
N TYR A 52 12.66 -4.58 -3.82
CA TYR A 52 11.84 -3.81 -4.76
C TYR A 52 12.45 -2.44 -5.04
N GLU A 53 12.49 -2.04 -6.31
CA GLU A 53 13.05 -0.77 -6.78
C GLU A 53 12.35 0.46 -6.18
N THR A 54 11.06 0.30 -5.86
CA THR A 54 10.20 1.39 -5.38
C THR A 54 9.56 1.00 -4.07
N ASP A 55 9.64 1.89 -3.11
CA ASP A 55 8.94 1.79 -1.85
C ASP A 55 8.19 3.10 -1.57
N LEU A 56 6.96 3.00 -1.07
CA LEU A 56 6.20 4.14 -0.57
C LEU A 56 6.22 4.20 0.96
N SER A 57 6.92 3.29 1.62
CA SER A 57 7.13 3.32 3.06
C SER A 57 7.80 4.62 3.46
N GLY A 58 7.22 5.30 4.44
CA GLY A 58 7.67 6.63 4.87
C GLY A 58 7.27 7.81 3.98
N CYS A 59 6.76 7.60 2.77
CA CYS A 59 6.27 8.69 1.90
C CYS A 59 4.77 8.98 2.06
N ILE A 60 4.01 8.03 2.59
CA ILE A 60 2.56 8.15 2.74
C ILE A 60 2.26 8.94 4.02
N ASP A 61 1.72 10.15 3.86
CA ASP A 61 1.31 11.01 4.95
C ASP A 61 0.06 10.46 5.65
N SER A 62 -0.90 9.99 4.84
CA SER A 62 -2.16 9.47 5.35
C SER A 62 -2.78 8.42 4.40
N VAL A 63 -3.57 7.52 4.99
CA VAL A 63 -4.44 6.60 4.25
C VAL A 63 -5.87 6.82 4.72
N SER A 64 -6.78 7.13 3.80
CA SER A 64 -8.19 7.37 4.10
C SER A 64 -9.09 6.25 3.57
N LEU A 65 -10.12 5.94 4.37
CA LEU A 65 -11.19 5.00 4.02
C LEU A 65 -12.51 5.77 3.93
N GLU A 66 -13.02 5.97 2.72
CA GLU A 66 -14.13 6.87 2.43
C GLU A 66 -15.34 6.08 1.89
N PRO A 67 -16.42 5.91 2.68
CA PRO A 67 -17.65 5.28 2.20
C PRO A 67 -18.26 6.06 1.02
N GLU A 68 -18.74 5.34 0.01
CA GLU A 68 -19.44 5.88 -1.16
C GLU A 68 -20.86 5.32 -1.27
N PRO A 69 -21.81 5.85 -0.48
CA PRO A 69 -23.19 5.36 -0.49
C PRO A 69 -23.89 5.54 -1.85
N ASP A 70 -23.46 6.53 -2.64
CA ASP A 70 -24.02 6.85 -3.96
C ASP A 70 -23.30 6.12 -5.11
N ASN A 71 -22.42 5.16 -4.81
CA ASN A 71 -21.73 4.39 -5.84
C ASN A 71 -22.75 3.57 -6.66
N LYS A 72 -22.75 3.78 -7.98
CA LYS A 72 -23.70 3.16 -8.91
C LYS A 72 -23.68 1.63 -8.98
N TYR A 73 -22.64 0.98 -8.46
CA TYR A 73 -22.46 -0.47 -8.51
C TYR A 73 -22.62 -1.15 -7.15
N ASP A 74 -22.08 -0.54 -6.08
CA ASP A 74 -22.16 -1.07 -4.72
C ASP A 74 -22.31 0.08 -3.71
N PRO A 75 -23.49 0.28 -3.08
CA PRO A 75 -23.70 1.34 -2.10
C PRO A 75 -22.90 1.14 -0.79
N ASN A 76 -22.24 -0.01 -0.62
CA ASN A 76 -21.33 -0.23 0.50
C ASN A 76 -19.87 0.04 0.12
N ALA A 77 -19.56 0.43 -1.12
CA ALA A 77 -18.20 0.66 -1.56
C ALA A 77 -17.45 1.61 -0.62
N VAL A 78 -16.21 1.28 -0.30
CA VAL A 78 -15.32 2.13 0.49
C VAL A 78 -14.09 2.40 -0.34
N LYS A 79 -13.87 3.67 -0.70
CA LYS A 79 -12.66 4.12 -1.39
C LYS A 79 -11.48 4.07 -0.45
N VAL A 80 -10.35 3.68 -1.00
CA VAL A 80 -9.02 3.76 -0.39
C VAL A 80 -8.27 4.86 -1.13
N ASN A 81 -7.91 5.90 -0.40
CA ASN A 81 -7.01 6.94 -0.90
C ASN A 81 -5.75 6.98 -0.07
N ILE A 82 -4.66 7.43 -0.68
CA ILE A 82 -3.46 7.83 0.03
C ILE A 82 -3.14 9.28 -0.26
N GLU A 83 -2.46 9.92 0.67
CA GLU A 83 -1.92 11.25 0.53
C GLU A 83 -0.40 11.18 0.63
N ILE A 84 0.27 11.83 -0.33
CA ILE A 84 1.73 11.93 -0.40
C ILE A 84 2.04 13.38 -0.75
N ASP A 85 2.76 14.08 0.13
CA ASP A 85 3.13 15.49 -0.02
C ASP A 85 1.90 16.38 -0.32
N ASN A 86 0.84 16.21 0.47
CA ASN A 86 -0.46 16.87 0.32
C ASN A 86 -1.20 16.60 -1.01
N VAL A 87 -0.75 15.61 -1.80
CA VAL A 87 -1.43 15.18 -3.02
C VAL A 87 -2.17 13.88 -2.77
N LYS A 88 -3.49 13.90 -2.97
CA LYS A 88 -4.38 12.74 -2.79
C LYS A 88 -4.44 11.91 -4.06
N PHE A 89 -4.27 10.60 -3.91
CA PHE A 89 -4.37 9.59 -4.97
C PHE A 89 -5.43 8.57 -4.63
N PHE A 90 -6.34 8.31 -5.57
CA PHE A 90 -7.32 7.24 -5.42
C PHE A 90 -6.69 5.90 -5.80
N ILE A 91 -6.52 5.01 -4.82
CA ILE A 91 -5.78 3.74 -4.99
C ILE A 91 -6.70 2.59 -5.38
N GLY A 92 -7.93 2.59 -4.90
CA GLY A 92 -8.93 1.59 -5.25
C GLY A 92 -9.94 1.40 -4.15
N TYR A 93 -10.57 0.23 -4.08
CA TYR A 93 -11.65 -0.03 -3.14
C TYR A 93 -11.25 -1.08 -2.10
N VAL A 94 -11.91 -1.03 -0.95
CA VAL A 94 -11.93 -2.16 -0.03
C VAL A 94 -12.57 -3.36 -0.76
N PRO A 95 -11.94 -4.55 -0.75
CA PRO A 95 -12.51 -5.74 -1.37
C PRO A 95 -13.81 -6.16 -0.69
N THR A 96 -14.76 -6.70 -1.47
CA THR A 96 -16.13 -7.01 -1.03
C THR A 96 -16.19 -7.85 0.27
N GLY A 97 -15.28 -8.81 0.45
CA GLY A 97 -15.23 -9.64 1.66
C GLY A 97 -14.86 -8.90 2.95
N TRP A 98 -14.30 -7.69 2.84
CA TRP A 98 -13.85 -6.87 3.96
C TRP A 98 -14.75 -5.65 4.22
N THR A 99 -15.56 -5.25 3.24
CA THR A 99 -16.37 -4.03 3.26
C THR A 99 -17.21 -3.86 4.52
N GLN A 100 -17.96 -4.90 4.93
CA GLN A 100 -18.81 -4.82 6.13
C GLN A 100 -18.00 -4.61 7.42
N ARG A 101 -16.85 -5.27 7.54
CA ARG A 101 -15.95 -5.12 8.69
C ARG A 101 -15.38 -3.71 8.74
N VAL A 102 -14.92 -3.18 7.60
CA VAL A 102 -14.38 -1.83 7.50
C VAL A 102 -15.43 -0.77 7.83
N LEU A 103 -16.63 -0.87 7.26
CA LEU A 103 -17.74 0.04 7.57
C LEU A 103 -18.10 0.00 9.06
N GLY A 104 -18.11 -1.19 9.68
CA GLY A 104 -18.31 -1.34 11.12
C GLY A 104 -17.24 -0.62 11.94
N THR A 105 -15.96 -0.77 11.58
CA THR A 105 -14.84 -0.05 12.21
C THR A 105 -14.99 1.47 12.06
N ILE A 106 -15.30 1.97 10.87
CA ILE A 106 -15.51 3.40 10.61
C ILE A 106 -16.64 3.95 11.49
N ARG A 107 -17.80 3.26 11.51
CA ARG A 107 -18.96 3.67 12.33
C ARG A 107 -18.62 3.75 13.82
N ARG A 108 -17.93 2.74 14.36
CA ARG A 108 -17.50 2.72 15.77
C ARG A 108 -16.50 3.84 16.07
N SER A 109 -15.62 4.16 15.14
CA SER A 109 -14.66 5.26 15.30
C SER A 109 -15.35 6.61 15.28
N ASN A 110 -16.28 6.84 14.35
CA ASN A 110 -17.08 8.06 14.27
C ASN A 110 -17.97 8.26 15.51
N ALA A 111 -18.47 7.16 16.10
CA ALA A 111 -19.18 7.19 17.38
C ALA A 111 -18.28 7.45 18.61
N GLY A 112 -16.97 7.55 18.41
CA GLY A 112 -15.99 7.79 19.47
C GLY A 112 -15.68 6.57 20.34
N TRP A 113 -16.15 5.37 19.98
CA TRP A 113 -15.93 4.16 20.77
C TRP A 113 -14.53 3.56 20.60
N ILE A 114 -13.90 3.81 19.45
CA ILE A 114 -12.56 3.32 19.14
C ILE A 114 -11.72 4.41 18.49
N LYS A 115 -10.41 4.34 18.71
CA LYS A 115 -9.42 5.05 17.91
C LYS A 115 -8.97 4.14 16.76
N ILE A 116 -8.76 4.71 15.57
CA ILE A 116 -8.25 3.99 14.41
C ILE A 116 -6.98 4.65 13.88
N GLU A 117 -6.07 3.85 13.36
CA GLU A 117 -4.91 4.26 12.57
C GLU A 117 -4.88 3.36 11.33
N VAL A 118 -4.65 3.95 10.16
CA VAL A 118 -4.66 3.21 8.89
C VAL A 118 -3.29 3.38 8.24
N LYS A 119 -2.64 2.28 7.91
CA LYS A 119 -1.36 2.25 7.22
C LYS A 119 -1.50 1.57 5.88
N GLY A 120 -0.68 2.00 4.92
CA GLY A 120 -0.63 1.47 3.58
C GLY A 120 0.76 0.97 3.24
N GLN A 121 0.84 -0.11 2.49
CA GLN A 121 2.09 -0.70 2.02
C GLN A 121 1.98 -0.98 0.52
N LEU A 122 2.93 -0.46 -0.25
CA LEU A 122 3.09 -0.83 -1.65
C LEU A 122 3.61 -2.28 -1.73
N THR A 123 3.06 -3.06 -2.64
CA THR A 123 3.59 -4.38 -2.99
C THR A 123 3.84 -4.47 -4.48
N GLY A 124 4.76 -5.36 -4.89
CA GLY A 124 5.11 -5.54 -6.28
C GLY A 124 5.91 -4.36 -6.86
N GLY A 125 5.95 -4.27 -8.18
CA GLY A 125 6.87 -3.39 -8.89
C GLY A 125 8.08 -4.14 -9.45
N LYS A 126 9.05 -3.37 -9.94
CA LYS A 126 10.33 -3.93 -10.36
C LYS A 126 11.13 -4.32 -9.13
N TYR A 127 11.88 -5.41 -9.23
CA TYR A 127 12.72 -5.88 -8.13
C TYR A 127 14.00 -6.50 -8.66
N LYS A 128 15.01 -6.54 -7.79
CA LYS A 128 16.27 -7.26 -7.97
C LYS A 128 16.35 -8.38 -6.93
N PHE A 129 17.02 -9.46 -7.27
CA PHE A 129 17.40 -10.50 -6.32
C PHE A 129 18.73 -11.14 -6.75
N SER A 130 19.49 -11.63 -5.79
CA SER A 130 20.68 -12.45 -6.02
C SER A 130 20.29 -13.92 -6.02
N ASP A 131 20.75 -14.68 -7.02
CA ASP A 131 20.66 -16.13 -6.96
C ASP A 131 21.82 -16.74 -6.16
N LEU A 132 21.81 -18.08 -6.01
CA LEU A 132 22.82 -18.83 -5.27
C LEU A 132 24.23 -18.75 -5.86
N ASP A 133 24.37 -18.27 -7.10
CA ASP A 133 25.64 -18.08 -7.82
C ASP A 133 26.06 -16.59 -7.85
N ASP A 134 25.49 -15.76 -6.96
CA ASP A 134 25.73 -14.31 -6.85
C ASP A 134 25.39 -13.51 -8.13
N HIS A 135 24.53 -14.04 -9.00
CA HIS A 135 24.05 -13.29 -10.16
C HIS A 135 22.83 -12.46 -9.81
N ILE A 136 22.90 -11.16 -10.12
CA ILE A 136 21.75 -10.27 -9.98
C ILE A 136 20.77 -10.48 -11.13
N LYS A 137 19.56 -10.84 -10.76
CA LYS A 137 18.42 -10.98 -11.66
C LYS A 137 17.41 -9.86 -11.40
N THR A 138 16.73 -9.46 -12.46
CA THR A 138 15.65 -8.47 -12.40
C THR A 138 14.32 -9.13 -12.71
N GLY A 139 13.28 -8.67 -12.04
CA GLY A 139 11.92 -9.11 -12.27
C GLY A 139 10.94 -7.95 -12.13
N LYS A 140 9.68 -8.23 -12.46
CA LYS A 140 8.58 -7.27 -12.29
C LYS A 140 7.32 -8.00 -11.86
N LYS A 141 6.71 -7.51 -10.79
CA LYS A 141 5.34 -7.85 -10.39
C LYS A 141 4.43 -6.63 -10.64
N ASN A 142 3.15 -6.88 -10.85
CA ASN A 142 2.17 -5.81 -10.87
C ASN A 142 2.14 -5.11 -9.51
N TYR A 143 1.93 -3.79 -9.52
CA TYR A 143 1.74 -3.07 -8.26
C TYR A 143 0.47 -3.54 -7.56
N GLY A 144 0.60 -3.82 -6.27
CA GLY A 144 -0.45 -4.05 -5.31
C GLY A 144 -0.37 -3.06 -4.16
N PHE A 145 -1.41 -3.03 -3.34
CA PHE A 145 -1.43 -2.17 -2.17
C PHE A 145 -2.16 -2.89 -1.04
N ILE A 146 -1.51 -3.01 0.11
CA ILE A 146 -2.08 -3.58 1.31
C ILE A 146 -2.45 -2.45 2.25
N VAL A 147 -3.66 -2.48 2.78
CA VAL A 147 -4.09 -1.60 3.88
C VAL A 147 -4.14 -2.40 5.16
N THR A 148 -3.55 -1.86 6.23
CA THR A 148 -3.68 -2.37 7.59
C THR A 148 -4.42 -1.36 8.45
N VAL A 149 -5.52 -1.79 9.06
CA VAL A 149 -6.33 -0.97 9.96
C VAL A 149 -6.03 -1.40 11.39
N TYR A 150 -5.43 -0.52 12.18
CA TYR A 150 -5.22 -0.67 13.61
C TYR A 150 -6.35 0.00 14.38
N TYR A 151 -6.81 -0.63 15.45
CA TYR A 151 -7.85 -0.06 16.30
C TYR A 151 -7.75 -0.53 17.75
N GLU A 152 -8.20 0.34 18.64
CA GLU A 152 -8.30 0.09 20.07
C GLU A 152 -9.49 0.83 20.66
N ASN A 153 -10.04 0.30 21.76
CA ASN A 153 -11.09 0.99 22.49
C ASN A 153 -10.53 2.27 23.07
N ARG A 154 -11.34 3.33 23.07
CA ARG A 154 -11.05 4.52 23.87
C ARG A 154 -11.37 4.30 25.33
#